data_AF-A0A1S8A962-F1
#
_entry.id   AF-A0A1S8A962-F1
#
_cell.length_a   1.000
_cell.length_b   1.000
_cell.length_c   1.000
_cell.angle_alpha   90.00
_cell.angle_beta   90.00
_cell.angle_gamma   90.00
#
_symmetry.space_group_name_H-M   'P 1'
#
loop_
_entity.id
_entity.type
_entity.pdbx_description
1 polymer ?
#
loop_
_entity_poly.entity_id
_entity_poly.type
_entity_poly.pdbx_seq_one_letter_code
_entity_poly.pdbx_strand_id
1 'polypeptide(L)'
;MRGYLQTALRLLAPPPAKSADGRDQWPSRTAFLLAAMGGCAGQGNLIRYPSVVYNNYGLQWFIPYLAAIFFVAIPALILEIAIGQAYRGGTVIAFNNINRRLKGVGLGSVLVSFVVCGYFTVNLSWIMNYFRNSCE
;
A
#
# COMPACT_ATOMS: atom_id res chain seq x y z
N MET A 1 21.76 -32.09 -0.84
CA MET A 1 20.36 -31.71 -0.53
C MET A 1 20.08 -30.21 -0.64
N ARG A 2 20.97 -29.29 -0.20
CA ARG A 2 20.79 -27.82 -0.35
C ARG A 2 20.69 -27.31 -1.79
N GLY A 3 21.34 -27.96 -2.76
CA GLY A 3 21.34 -27.52 -4.17
C GLY A 3 19.99 -27.63 -4.87
N TYR A 4 19.29 -28.76 -4.74
CA TYR A 4 17.97 -28.96 -5.36
C TYR A 4 16.89 -28.03 -4.78
N LEU A 5 16.93 -27.79 -3.46
CA LEU A 5 16.07 -26.81 -2.80
C LEU A 5 16.31 -25.40 -3.33
N GLN A 6 17.58 -25.01 -3.54
CA GLN A 6 17.91 -23.71 -4.13
C GLN A 6 17.49 -23.59 -5.60
N THR A 7 17.60 -24.67 -6.38
CA THR A 7 17.14 -24.69 -7.78
C THR A 7 15.61 -24.59 -7.88
N ALA A 8 14.88 -25.34 -7.04
CA ALA A 8 13.42 -25.25 -6.94
C ALA A 8 12.96 -23.86 -6.46
N LEU A 9 13.67 -23.27 -5.49
CA LEU A 9 13.41 -21.89 -5.04
C LEU A 9 13.64 -20.86 -6.14
N ARG A 10 14.71 -20.99 -6.92
CA ARG A 10 15.02 -20.08 -8.03
C ARG A 10 14.04 -20.22 -9.21
N LEU A 11 13.45 -21.40 -9.38
CA LEU A 11 12.42 -21.64 -10.38
C LEU A 11 11.10 -20.96 -10.00
N LEU A 12 10.74 -20.98 -8.71
CA LEU A 12 9.48 -20.42 -8.20
C LEU A 12 9.58 -18.91 -7.90
N ALA A 13 10.76 -18.44 -7.47
CA ALA A 13 11.06 -17.04 -7.17
C ALA A 13 12.45 -16.68 -7.71
N PRO A 14 12.56 -16.25 -8.99
CA PRO A 14 13.83 -15.78 -9.52
C PRO A 14 14.30 -14.56 -8.72
N PRO A 15 15.59 -14.47 -8.35
CA PRO A 15 16.10 -13.35 -7.58
C PRO A 15 15.86 -12.04 -8.36
N PRO A 16 15.29 -11.01 -7.72
CA PRO A 16 15.01 -9.75 -8.39
C PRO A 16 16.30 -9.09 -8.87
N ALA A 17 16.20 -8.36 -9.98
CA ALA A 17 17.31 -7.57 -10.48
C ALA A 17 17.72 -6.53 -9.43
N LYS A 18 19.00 -6.54 -9.03
CA LYS A 18 19.54 -5.55 -8.09
C LYS A 18 20.03 -4.32 -8.83
N SER A 19 19.74 -3.15 -8.29
CA SER A 19 20.33 -1.87 -8.73
C SER A 19 21.80 -1.76 -8.31
N ALA A 20 22.52 -0.80 -8.90
CA ALA A 20 23.91 -0.50 -8.55
C ALA A 20 24.11 -0.23 -7.04
N ASP A 21 23.06 0.25 -6.37
CA ASP A 21 23.04 0.49 -4.92
C ASP A 21 22.70 -0.75 -4.08
N GLY A 22 22.63 -1.94 -4.70
CA GLY A 22 22.33 -3.21 -4.04
C GLY A 22 20.84 -3.45 -3.71
N ARG A 23 19.95 -2.51 -4.05
CA ARG A 23 18.49 -2.61 -3.81
C ARG A 23 17.77 -3.37 -4.91
N ASP A 24 16.78 -4.18 -4.53
CA ASP A 24 15.91 -4.90 -5.45
C ASP A 24 15.07 -3.93 -6.29
N GLN A 25 14.90 -4.25 -7.57
CA GLN A 25 14.11 -3.47 -8.53
C GLN A 25 12.85 -4.22 -8.95
N TRP A 26 11.83 -3.44 -9.29
CA TRP A 26 10.61 -3.98 -9.87
C TRP A 26 10.89 -4.59 -11.25
N PRO A 27 10.33 -5.77 -11.57
CA PRO A 27 10.55 -6.43 -12.86
C PRO A 27 9.92 -5.66 -14.03
N SER A 28 8.86 -4.90 -13.79
CA SER A 28 8.21 -4.05 -14.79
C SER A 28 7.47 -2.87 -14.15
N ARG A 29 7.18 -1.84 -14.95
CA ARG A 29 6.33 -0.71 -14.53
C ARG A 29 4.91 -1.16 -14.20
N THR A 30 4.39 -2.14 -14.94
CA THR A 30 3.04 -2.70 -14.70
C THR A 30 2.96 -3.45 -13.38
N ALA A 31 4.01 -4.19 -13.00
CA ALA A 31 4.08 -4.86 -11.69
C ALA A 31 4.07 -3.84 -10.54
N PHE A 32 4.79 -2.72 -10.69
CA PHE A 32 4.75 -1.63 -9.72
C PHE A 32 3.37 -0.99 -9.60
N LEU A 33 2.74 -0.64 -10.74
CA LEU A 33 1.39 -0.07 -10.75
C LEU A 33 0.37 -1.03 -10.10
N LEU A 34 0.41 -2.31 -10.44
CA LEU A 34 -0.53 -3.29 -9.91
C LEU A 34 -0.35 -3.48 -8.38
N ALA A 35 0.90 -3.51 -7.90
CA ALA A 35 1.19 -3.56 -6.47
C ALA A 35 0.67 -2.30 -5.74
N ALA A 36 0.88 -1.12 -6.31
CA ALA A 36 0.36 0.14 -5.76
C ALA A 36 -1.18 0.18 -5.74
N MET A 37 -1.83 -0.28 -6.82
CA MET A 37 -3.29 -0.38 -6.90
C MET A 37 -3.86 -1.38 -5.89
N GLY A 38 -3.18 -2.52 -5.67
CA GLY A 38 -3.55 -3.48 -4.64
C GLY A 38 -3.46 -2.90 -3.22
N GLY A 39 -2.50 -2.02 -2.98
CA GLY A 39 -2.37 -1.30 -1.70
C GLY A 39 -3.47 -0.26 -1.46
N CYS A 40 -4.00 0.38 -2.51
CA CYS A 40 -5.07 1.38 -2.36
C CYS A 40 -6.48 0.78 -2.40
N ALA A 41 -6.66 -0.38 -3.04
CA ALA A 41 -7.93 -1.09 -3.08
C ALA A 41 -8.14 -1.92 -1.80
N GLY A 42 -8.79 -1.33 -0.80
CA GLY A 42 -9.04 -1.98 0.49
C GLY A 42 -10.53 -2.20 0.82
N GLN A 43 -10.78 -2.94 1.90
CA GLN A 43 -12.11 -3.17 2.48
C GLN A 43 -12.88 -1.85 2.75
N GLY A 44 -12.17 -0.76 3.04
CA GLY A 44 -12.76 0.57 3.23
C GLY A 44 -13.56 1.05 2.02
N ASN A 45 -13.12 0.74 0.79
CA ASN A 45 -13.84 1.12 -0.42
C ASN A 45 -15.13 0.31 -0.61
N LEU A 46 -15.22 -0.87 -0.02
CA LEU A 46 -16.39 -1.74 -0.13
C LEU A 46 -17.44 -1.43 0.93
N ILE A 47 -17.03 -1.17 2.17
CA ILE A 47 -17.96 -1.04 3.31
C ILE A 47 -18.15 0.42 3.72
N ARG A 48 -17.06 1.17 3.84
CA ARG A 48 -17.11 2.53 4.38
C ARG A 48 -17.62 3.52 3.33
N TYR A 49 -17.16 3.39 2.08
CA TYR A 49 -17.54 4.32 1.01
C TYR A 49 -19.06 4.36 0.76
N PRO A 50 -19.78 3.22 0.57
CA PRO A 50 -21.22 3.25 0.36
C PRO A 50 -21.99 3.82 1.56
N SER A 51 -21.52 3.52 2.78
CA SER A 51 -22.13 4.06 4.01
C SER A 51 -22.02 5.59 4.07
N VAL A 52 -20.90 6.17 3.66
CA VAL A 52 -20.72 7.63 3.63
C VAL A 52 -21.58 8.26 2.53
N VAL A 53 -21.62 7.66 1.33
CA VAL A 53 -22.47 8.13 0.23
C VAL A 53 -23.95 8.12 0.64
N TYR A 54 -24.42 7.04 1.24
CA TYR A 54 -25.81 6.90 1.68
C TYR A 54 -26.22 7.98 2.69
N ASN A 55 -25.35 8.26 3.67
CA ASN A 55 -25.64 9.25 4.71
C ASN A 55 -25.51 10.71 4.24
N ASN A 56 -24.83 10.98 3.13
CA ASN A 56 -24.55 12.34 2.64
C ASN A 56 -25.28 12.64 1.31
N TYR A 57 -26.60 12.51 1.29
CA TYR A 57 -27.43 12.87 0.13
C TYR A 57 -27.09 12.09 -1.17
N GLY A 58 -26.47 10.92 -1.05
CA GLY A 58 -26.19 10.02 -2.17
C GLY A 58 -25.28 10.64 -3.22
N LEU A 59 -25.82 10.86 -4.42
CA LEU A 59 -25.06 11.31 -5.58
C LEU A 59 -24.44 12.71 -5.40
N GLN A 60 -25.02 13.58 -4.58
CA GLN A 60 -24.51 14.94 -4.37
C GLN A 60 -23.13 14.95 -3.70
N TRP A 61 -22.84 13.94 -2.88
CA TRP A 61 -21.53 13.78 -2.23
C TRP A 61 -20.39 13.49 -3.22
N PHE A 62 -20.69 13.04 -4.44
CA PHE A 62 -19.66 12.83 -5.47
C PHE A 62 -18.99 14.13 -5.92
N ILE A 63 -19.68 15.27 -5.90
CA ILE A 63 -19.13 16.56 -6.34
C ILE A 63 -17.93 16.98 -5.45
N PRO A 64 -18.08 17.11 -4.12
CA PRO A 64 -16.94 17.41 -3.25
C PRO A 64 -15.91 16.27 -3.20
N TYR A 65 -16.34 15.01 -3.34
CA TYR A 65 -15.42 13.85 -3.37
C TYR A 65 -14.47 13.90 -4.58
N LEU A 66 -14.99 14.12 -5.78
CA LEU A 66 -14.18 14.24 -6.99
C LEU A 66 -13.28 15.48 -6.97
N ALA A 67 -13.77 16.60 -6.42
CA ALA A 67 -12.96 17.78 -6.23
C ALA A 67 -11.78 17.51 -5.27
N ALA A 68 -12.04 16.84 -4.13
CA ALA A 68 -11.00 16.46 -3.17
C ALA A 68 -9.97 15.50 -3.79
N ILE A 69 -10.40 14.56 -4.65
CA ILE A 69 -9.48 13.69 -5.37
C ILE A 69 -8.54 14.52 -6.26
N PHE A 70 -9.10 15.43 -7.06
CA PHE A 70 -8.33 16.19 -8.02
C PHE A 70 -7.36 17.19 -7.35
N PHE A 71 -7.81 17.90 -6.32
CA PHE A 71 -7.02 18.94 -5.67
C PHE A 71 -6.10 18.43 -4.55
N VAL A 72 -6.44 17.32 -3.89
CA VAL A 72 -5.70 16.83 -2.73
C VAL A 72 -5.08 15.47 -3.00
N ALA A 73 -5.87 14.48 -3.41
CA ALA A 73 -5.38 13.10 -3.51
C ALA A 73 -4.33 12.92 -4.62
N ILE A 74 -4.58 13.43 -5.83
CA ILE A 74 -3.65 13.31 -6.95
C ILE A 74 -2.32 14.04 -6.66
N PRO A 75 -2.31 15.32 -6.24
CA PRO A 75 -1.06 16.00 -5.91
C PRO A 75 -0.30 15.35 -4.74
N ALA A 76 -1.00 14.89 -3.71
CA ALA A 76 -0.38 14.20 -2.58
C ALA A 76 0.28 12.87 -3.01
N LEU A 77 -0.39 12.08 -3.85
CA LEU A 77 0.15 10.83 -4.38
C LEU A 77 1.40 11.06 -5.24
N ILE A 78 1.35 12.07 -6.13
CA ILE A 78 2.50 12.43 -6.96
C ILE A 78 3.68 12.85 -6.07
N LEU A 79 3.42 13.65 -5.03
CA LEU A 79 4.45 14.08 -4.07
C LEU A 79 5.06 12.89 -3.33
N GLU A 80 4.25 11.97 -2.84
CA GLU A 80 4.71 10.78 -2.12
C GLU A 80 5.59 9.88 -3.01
N ILE A 81 5.16 9.64 -4.25
CA ILE A 81 5.93 8.87 -5.23
C ILE A 81 7.23 9.61 -5.58
N ALA A 82 7.19 10.93 -5.80
CA ALA A 82 8.38 11.72 -6.11
C ALA A 82 9.42 11.68 -4.99
N ILE A 83 8.99 11.80 -3.73
CA ILE A 83 9.86 11.66 -2.54
C ILE A 83 10.45 10.25 -2.47
N GLY A 84 9.64 9.22 -2.70
CA GLY A 84 10.09 7.83 -2.71
C GLY A 84 11.15 7.56 -3.79
N GLN A 85 10.98 8.12 -4.99
CA GLN A 85 11.94 8.00 -6.08
C GLN A 85 13.21 8.85 -5.86
N ALA A 86 13.09 10.03 -5.24
CA ALA A 86 14.23 10.92 -5.00
C ALA A 86 15.19 10.37 -3.93
N TYR A 87 14.67 9.89 -2.80
CA TYR A 87 15.51 9.43 -1.69
C TYR A 87 15.73 7.92 -1.67
N ARG A 88 15.00 7.16 -2.49
CA ARG A 88 15.10 5.70 -2.67
C ARG A 88 15.23 4.93 -1.34
N GLY A 89 14.51 5.34 -0.30
CA GLY A 89 14.62 4.81 1.06
C GLY A 89 13.25 4.55 1.69
N GLY A 90 13.24 3.84 2.83
CA GLY A 90 12.01 3.65 3.60
C GLY A 90 11.49 4.97 4.17
N THR A 91 10.22 5.00 4.58
CA THR A 91 9.49 6.22 4.96
C THR A 91 10.23 7.08 5.98
N VAL A 92 10.80 6.47 7.04
CA VAL A 92 11.59 7.20 8.06
C VAL A 92 12.86 7.84 7.47
N ILE A 93 13.54 7.14 6.57
CA ILE A 93 14.79 7.61 5.95
C ILE A 93 14.50 8.71 4.92
N ALA A 94 13.45 8.54 4.12
CA ALA A 94 13.01 9.53 3.14
C ALA A 94 12.66 10.87 3.83
N PHE A 95 11.85 10.85 4.90
CA PHE A 95 11.52 12.06 5.64
C PHE A 95 12.70 12.66 6.39
N ASN A 96 13.62 11.83 6.92
CA ASN A 96 14.84 12.33 7.55
C ASN A 96 15.78 13.04 6.55
N ASN A 97 15.82 12.58 5.30
CA ASN A 97 16.66 13.18 4.26
C ASN A 97 16.11 14.51 3.72
N ILE A 98 14.79 14.73 3.77
CA ILE A 98 14.18 16.04 3.47
C ILE A 98 14.53 17.05 4.56
N ASN A 99 14.25 16.70 5.82
CA ASN A 99 14.60 17.54 6.97
C ASN A 99 14.63 16.67 8.24
N ARG A 100 15.68 16.80 9.04
CA ARG A 100 15.85 16.06 10.30
C ARG A 100 14.67 16.24 11.28
N ARG A 101 13.95 17.37 11.21
CA ARG A 101 12.73 17.62 12.01
C ARG A 101 11.52 16.80 11.56
N LEU A 102 11.46 16.41 10.28
CA LEU A 102 10.36 15.60 9.72
C LEU A 102 10.49 14.11 10.01
N LYS A 103 11.56 13.67 10.68
CA LYS A 103 11.73 12.28 11.11
C LYS A 103 10.54 11.76 11.93
N GLY A 104 9.89 12.63 12.70
CA GLY A 104 8.68 12.30 13.46
C GLY A 104 7.50 11.89 12.58
N VAL A 105 7.35 12.49 11.40
CA VAL A 105 6.29 12.15 10.44
C VAL A 105 6.48 10.74 9.90
N GLY A 106 7.73 10.39 9.53
CA GLY A 106 8.05 9.04 9.06
C GLY A 106 7.91 7.97 10.14
N LEU A 107 8.19 8.28 11.41
CA LEU A 107 7.92 7.37 12.53
C LEU A 107 6.41 7.22 12.75
N GLY A 108 5.67 8.33 12.67
CA GLY A 108 4.21 8.35 12.79
C GLY A 108 3.52 7.44 11.78
N SER A 109 3.94 7.48 10.50
CA SER A 109 3.40 6.58 9.49
C SER A 109 3.63 5.10 9.82
N VAL A 110 4.79 4.74 10.38
CA VAL A 110 5.08 3.35 10.77
C VAL A 110 4.19 2.91 11.94
N LEU A 111 3.97 3.78 12.93
CA LEU A 111 3.07 3.50 14.06
C LEU A 111 1.62 3.34 13.60
N VAL A 112 1.15 4.19 12.69
CA VAL A 112 -0.20 4.07 12.11
C VAL A 112 -0.32 2.74 11.35
N SER A 113 0.64 2.38 10.51
CA SER A 113 0.64 1.09 9.81
C SER A 113 0.61 -0.10 10.77
N PHE A 114 1.30 -0.03 11.90
CA PHE A 114 1.30 -1.09 12.91
C PHE A 114 -0.09 -1.27 13.54
N VAL A 115 -0.75 -0.18 13.95
CA VAL A 115 -2.11 -0.23 14.50
C VAL A 115 -3.11 -0.73 13.45
N VAL A 116 -2.98 -0.27 12.20
CA VAL A 116 -3.85 -0.66 11.10
C VAL A 116 -3.74 -2.15 10.80
N CYS A 117 -2.53 -2.69 10.76
CA CYS A 117 -2.30 -4.12 10.53
C CYS A 117 -3.00 -4.99 11.59
N GLY A 118 -3.02 -4.54 12.86
CA GLY A 118 -3.66 -5.26 13.96
C GLY A 118 -5.15 -5.53 13.72
N TYR A 119 -5.95 -4.50 13.42
CA TYR A 119 -7.39 -4.70 13.21
C TYR A 119 -7.72 -5.26 11.81
N PHE A 120 -6.90 -4.97 10.78
CA PHE A 120 -7.09 -5.55 9.45
C PHE A 120 -6.93 -7.08 9.45
N THR A 121 -5.99 -7.60 10.25
CA THR A 121 -5.77 -9.05 10.35
C THR A 121 -7.01 -9.77 10.90
N VAL A 122 -7.65 -9.21 11.93
CA VAL A 122 -8.88 -9.78 12.51
C VAL A 122 -10.04 -9.77 11.51
N ASN A 123 -10.21 -8.69 10.75
CA ASN A 123 -11.22 -8.61 9.70
C ASN A 123 -10.99 -9.69 8.62
N LEU A 124 -9.73 -9.90 8.21
CA LEU A 124 -9.38 -10.94 7.25
C LEU A 124 -9.70 -12.34 7.80
N SER A 125 -9.44 -12.60 9.08
CA SER A 125 -9.80 -13.87 9.71
C SER A 125 -11.30 -14.14 9.68
N TRP A 126 -12.14 -13.13 9.89
CA TRP A 126 -13.59 -13.29 9.76
C TRP A 126 -14.02 -13.64 8.34
N ILE A 127 -13.47 -12.95 7.33
CA ILE A 127 -13.76 -13.25 5.92
C ILE A 127 -13.37 -14.69 5.58
N MET A 128 -12.21 -15.15 6.04
CA MET A 128 -11.77 -16.53 5.84
C MET A 128 -12.69 -17.54 6.52
N ASN A 129 -13.20 -17.24 7.71
CA ASN A 129 -14.16 -18.09 8.41
C ASN A 129 -15.49 -18.18 7.64
N TYR A 130 -16.05 -17.05 7.22
CA TYR A 130 -17.27 -17.03 6.39
C TYR A 130 -17.08 -17.77 5.07
N PHE A 131 -15.92 -17.62 4.42
CA PHE A 131 -15.59 -18.33 3.20
C PHE A 131 -15.56 -19.84 3.42
N ARG A 132 -14.91 -20.32 4.50
CA ARG A 132 -14.89 -21.74 4.86
C ARG A 132 -16.30 -22.29 5.10
N ASN A 133 -17.10 -21.57 5.88
CA ASN A 133 -18.46 -21.99 6.22
C ASN A 133 -19.44 -21.91 5.04
N SER A 134 -19.07 -21.25 3.93
CA SER A 134 -19.87 -21.23 2.70
C SER A 134 -19.67 -22.51 1.86
N CYS A 135 -18.64 -23.30 2.15
CA CYS A 135 -18.29 -24.54 1.45
C CYS A 135 -18.72 -25.81 2.21
N GLU A 136 -19.28 -25.66 3.42
CA GLU A 136 -19.94 -26.71 4.20
C GLU A 136 -21.46 -26.67 3.93
#